data_AF-A0A2V5YKL1-F1
#
_entry.id   AF-A0A2V5YKL1-F1
#
_cell.length_a   1.000
_cell.length_b   1.000
_cell.length_c   1.000
_cell.angle_alpha   90.00
_cell.angle_beta   90.00
_cell.angle_gamma   90.00
#
_symmetry.space_group_name_H-M   'P 1'
#
loop_
_entity.id
_entity.type
_entity.pdbx_description
1 polymer ?
#
loop_
_entity_poly.entity_id
_entity_poly.type
_entity_poly.pdbx_seq_one_letter_code
_entity_poly.pdbx_strand_id
1 'polypeptide(L)'
;MKAIPIFCVAIFGVTGCHRSDVEVSGPLPQRGYIWQREWTSAVIDSLRETQRRMNGVVLLGAEINFSAKSPEIAKASIDWEAVQRQTLYCSVALRVAPFAGPFRADDTPARLIVDVAKQLLNDSAAHGVKIEEFQFDFDCAQKNLRAYRTWLSMLRPIVHPARFVITVLPAWLDDANFLPLLRRADGYVLQVHSVPISARGSATLCDLTLAREWIARAGKLGIPFSVALPTYRCAAGYAPDGKLLSVAMDSVQPSWPLGIGFPLRSTRATGAGRRWRQ
;
A
#
# COMPACT_ATOMS: atom_id res chain seq x y z
N MET A 1 71.91 -32.88 -2.31
CA MET A 1 70.76 -31.99 -2.04
C MET A 1 69.97 -31.85 -3.34
N LYS A 2 68.77 -32.43 -3.44
CA LYS A 2 67.93 -32.40 -4.65
C LYS A 2 66.72 -31.50 -4.38
N ALA A 3 66.49 -30.52 -5.25
CA ALA A 3 65.37 -29.60 -5.19
C ALA A 3 64.06 -30.29 -5.61
N ILE A 4 62.98 -30.07 -4.87
CA ILE A 4 61.62 -30.54 -5.18
C ILE A 4 60.81 -29.33 -5.67
N PRO A 5 60.28 -29.32 -6.91
CA PRO A 5 59.41 -28.27 -7.37
C PRO A 5 57.97 -28.49 -6.85
N ILE A 6 57.39 -27.47 -6.24
CA ILE A 6 56.00 -27.43 -5.80
C ILE A 6 55.13 -27.07 -7.00
N PHE A 7 54.22 -27.97 -7.39
CA PHE A 7 53.25 -27.77 -8.46
C PHE A 7 51.94 -27.27 -7.85
N CYS A 8 51.63 -25.97 -8.02
CA CYS A 8 50.37 -25.38 -7.59
C CYS A 8 49.27 -25.66 -8.62
N VAL A 9 48.40 -26.63 -8.33
CA VAL A 9 47.17 -26.87 -9.08
C VAL A 9 46.11 -25.88 -8.60
N ALA A 10 45.76 -24.90 -9.43
CA ALA A 10 44.63 -24.02 -9.18
C ALA A 10 43.32 -24.71 -9.59
N ILE A 11 42.51 -25.11 -8.61
CA ILE A 11 41.17 -25.65 -8.81
C ILE A 11 40.20 -24.47 -8.94
N PHE A 12 39.73 -24.21 -10.16
CA PHE A 12 38.60 -23.29 -10.40
C PHE A 12 37.30 -24.00 -10.03
N GLY A 13 36.83 -23.77 -8.80
CA GLY A 13 35.50 -24.20 -8.35
C GLY A 13 34.42 -23.33 -8.98
N VAL A 14 33.61 -23.92 -9.86
CA VAL A 14 32.37 -23.32 -10.36
C VAL A 14 31.34 -23.34 -9.23
N THR A 15 31.26 -22.28 -8.43
CA THR A 15 30.17 -22.10 -7.47
C THR A 15 28.91 -21.70 -8.25
N GLY A 16 28.10 -22.68 -8.61
CA GLY A 16 26.73 -22.45 -9.05
C GLY A 16 25.95 -21.80 -7.92
N CYS A 17 25.43 -20.58 -8.15
CA CYS A 17 24.52 -19.92 -7.23
C CYS A 17 23.21 -20.70 -7.15
N HIS A 18 23.13 -21.67 -6.24
CA HIS A 18 21.87 -22.25 -5.81
C HIS A 18 21.07 -21.14 -5.11
N ARG A 19 20.05 -20.59 -5.76
CA ARG A 19 19.04 -19.79 -5.05
C ARG A 19 18.27 -20.76 -4.16
N SER A 20 18.67 -20.86 -2.90
CA SER A 20 17.85 -21.49 -1.89
C SER A 20 16.52 -20.72 -1.84
N ASP A 21 15.42 -21.40 -2.11
CA ASP A 21 14.09 -20.86 -1.85
C ASP A 21 14.05 -20.50 -0.36
N VAL A 22 13.94 -19.21 -0.07
CA VAL A 22 13.81 -18.73 1.30
C VAL A 22 12.41 -19.10 1.76
N GLU A 23 12.29 -20.24 2.44
CA GLU A 23 11.08 -20.57 3.17
C GLU A 23 10.92 -19.59 4.34
N VAL A 24 9.90 -18.74 4.27
CA VAL A 24 9.54 -17.87 5.39
C VAL A 24 8.84 -18.73 6.43
N SER A 25 9.55 -19.10 7.51
CA SER A 25 8.97 -19.79 8.65
C SER A 25 8.37 -18.81 9.66
N GLY A 26 7.14 -19.05 10.10
CA GLY A 26 6.45 -18.25 11.14
C GLY A 26 5.21 -17.52 10.63
N PRO A 27 4.39 -16.94 11.54
CA PRO A 27 3.24 -16.14 11.14
C PRO A 27 3.69 -14.89 10.36
N LEU A 28 3.07 -14.67 9.20
CA LEU A 28 3.33 -13.47 8.39
C LEU A 28 3.01 -12.21 9.21
N PRO A 29 3.91 -11.20 9.26
CA PRO A 29 3.62 -9.94 9.94
C PRO A 29 2.35 -9.27 9.40
N GLN A 30 1.47 -8.85 10.30
CA GLN A 30 0.20 -8.20 9.97
C GLN A 30 0.19 -6.77 10.51
N ARG A 31 -0.42 -5.85 9.76
CA ARG A 31 -0.58 -4.45 10.19
C ARG A 31 -2.01 -3.99 9.93
N GLY A 32 -2.55 -3.18 10.85
CA GLY A 32 -3.86 -2.57 10.72
C GLY A 32 -3.78 -1.21 10.04
N TYR A 33 -4.57 -0.98 8.99
CA TYR A 33 -4.72 0.36 8.43
C TYR A 33 -5.76 1.14 9.24
N ILE A 34 -5.34 2.27 9.81
CA ILE A 34 -6.23 3.23 10.47
C ILE A 34 -6.43 4.38 9.49
N TRP A 35 -7.44 4.24 8.65
CA TRP A 35 -7.71 5.14 7.53
C TRP A 35 -8.76 6.19 7.87
N GLN A 36 -8.49 7.00 8.90
CA GLN A 36 -9.43 7.97 9.44
C GLN A 36 -8.82 9.38 9.41
N ARG A 37 -9.58 10.36 8.90
CA ARG A 37 -9.20 11.77 8.93
C ARG A 37 -9.35 12.35 10.33
N GLU A 38 -10.44 12.02 11.00
CA GLU A 38 -10.75 12.53 12.34
C GLU A 38 -10.48 11.48 13.41
N TRP A 39 -9.62 11.81 14.36
CA TRP A 39 -9.29 10.91 15.48
C TRP A 39 -10.24 11.11 16.65
N THR A 40 -11.23 10.24 16.71
CA THR A 40 -12.16 10.13 17.84
C THR A 40 -11.64 9.13 18.88
N SER A 41 -12.31 9.05 20.03
CA SER A 41 -12.02 8.02 21.04
C SER A 41 -12.07 6.60 20.45
N ALA A 42 -12.98 6.32 19.53
CA ALA A 42 -13.08 5.02 18.87
C ALA A 42 -11.85 4.72 17.98
N VAL A 43 -11.27 5.73 17.34
CA VAL A 43 -10.03 5.57 16.56
C VAL A 43 -8.86 5.28 17.50
N ILE A 44 -8.78 6.00 18.62
CA ILE A 44 -7.76 5.77 19.65
C ILE A 44 -7.87 4.36 20.24
N ASP A 45 -9.08 3.89 20.54
CA ASP A 45 -9.31 2.53 21.06
C ASP A 45 -8.90 1.44 20.05
N SER A 46 -9.04 1.72 18.74
CA SER A 46 -8.62 0.79 17.68
C SER A 46 -7.10 0.54 17.65
N LEU A 47 -6.28 1.51 18.10
CA LEU A 47 -4.84 1.31 18.26
C LEU A 47 -4.54 0.20 19.26
N ARG A 48 -5.21 0.23 20.42
CA ARG A 48 -5.05 -0.78 21.48
C ARG A 48 -5.45 -2.16 21.01
N GLU A 49 -6.58 -2.28 20.32
CA GLU A 49 -7.02 -3.57 19.77
C GLU A 49 -6.04 -4.09 18.70
N THR A 50 -5.47 -3.20 17.89
CA THR A 50 -4.47 -3.57 16.89
C THR A 50 -3.19 -4.07 17.54
N GLN A 51 -2.68 -3.40 18.58
CA GLN A 51 -1.48 -3.81 19.32
C GLN A 51 -1.59 -5.23 19.91
N ARG A 52 -2.80 -5.67 20.28
CA ARG A 52 -3.05 -7.01 20.83
C ARG A 52 -3.04 -8.13 19.80
N ARG A 53 -3.25 -7.80 18.51
CA ARG A 53 -3.56 -8.79 17.46
C ARG A 53 -2.63 -8.73 16.25
N MET A 54 -1.94 -7.62 16.06
CA MET A 54 -1.14 -7.33 14.87
C MET A 54 0.22 -6.77 15.27
N ASN A 55 1.14 -6.74 14.32
CA ASN A 55 2.52 -6.31 14.51
C ASN A 55 2.70 -4.79 14.40
N GLY A 56 1.69 -4.04 13.96
CA GLY A 56 1.80 -2.59 13.84
C GLY A 56 0.59 -1.96 13.15
N VAL A 57 0.71 -0.67 12.88
CA VAL A 57 -0.34 0.15 12.25
C VAL A 57 0.20 0.95 11.07
N VAL A 58 -0.67 1.22 10.10
CA VAL A 58 -0.46 2.20 9.04
C VAL A 58 -1.51 3.28 9.20
N LEU A 59 -1.08 4.48 9.57
CA LEU A 59 -1.96 5.63 9.80
C LEU A 59 -2.14 6.40 8.49
N LEU A 60 -3.37 6.80 8.15
CA LEU A 60 -3.56 7.85 7.16
C LEU A 60 -3.00 9.16 7.72
N GLY A 61 -1.94 9.70 7.11
CA GLY A 61 -1.34 10.97 7.52
C GLY A 61 -2.02 12.16 6.84
N ALA A 62 -2.13 12.10 5.52
CA ALA A 62 -2.78 13.14 4.74
C ALA A 62 -3.26 12.61 3.39
N GLU A 63 -4.18 13.35 2.79
CA GLU A 63 -4.64 13.18 1.42
C GLU A 63 -4.40 14.45 0.62
N ILE A 64 -3.90 14.30 -0.61
CA ILE A 64 -3.71 15.41 -1.55
C ILE A 64 -4.61 15.18 -2.77
N ASN A 65 -5.41 16.18 -3.12
CA ASN A 65 -6.20 16.18 -4.34
C ASN A 65 -5.80 17.33 -5.27
N PHE A 66 -5.45 16.98 -6.52
CA PHE A 66 -5.07 17.92 -7.57
C PHE A 66 -6.20 18.20 -8.58
N SER A 67 -7.43 17.68 -8.36
CA SER A 67 -8.54 17.81 -9.32
C SER A 67 -9.16 19.21 -9.36
N ALA A 68 -8.97 20.02 -8.34
CA ALA A 68 -9.49 21.37 -8.25
C ALA A 68 -8.51 22.41 -8.84
N LYS A 69 -8.99 23.65 -9.04
CA LYS A 69 -8.15 24.78 -9.50
C LYS A 69 -6.94 25.04 -8.60
N SER A 70 -7.06 24.69 -7.32
CA SER A 70 -6.00 24.70 -6.32
C SER A 70 -5.89 23.31 -5.68
N PRO A 71 -4.67 22.83 -5.36
CA PRO A 71 -4.52 21.59 -4.62
C PRO A 71 -5.24 21.66 -3.26
N GLU A 72 -5.97 20.61 -2.91
CA GLU A 72 -6.58 20.43 -1.60
C GLU A 72 -5.75 19.45 -0.79
N ILE A 73 -5.52 19.77 0.49
CA ILE A 73 -4.82 18.90 1.44
C ILE A 73 -5.75 18.66 2.61
N ALA A 74 -6.07 17.39 2.86
CA ALA A 74 -6.77 16.96 4.05
C ALA A 74 -5.78 16.21 4.95
N LYS A 75 -5.30 16.86 6.01
CA LYS A 75 -4.47 16.20 7.03
C LYS A 75 -5.35 15.49 8.05
N ALA A 76 -4.94 14.30 8.47
CA ALA A 76 -5.60 13.62 9.57
C ALA A 76 -5.23 14.28 10.90
N SER A 77 -6.19 14.38 11.82
CA SER A 77 -6.02 14.93 13.17
C SER A 77 -5.39 13.89 14.13
N ILE A 78 -4.26 13.29 13.73
CA ILE A 78 -3.63 12.19 14.47
C ILE A 78 -3.33 12.59 15.92
N ASP A 79 -3.84 11.79 16.87
CA ASP A 79 -3.44 11.87 18.28
C ASP A 79 -2.08 11.17 18.46
N TRP A 80 -1.00 11.94 18.27
CA TRP A 80 0.36 11.43 18.33
C TRP A 80 0.75 10.93 19.73
N GLU A 81 0.16 11.47 20.79
CA GLU A 81 0.41 10.95 22.13
C GLU A 81 -0.22 9.57 22.33
N ALA A 82 -1.45 9.38 21.82
CA ALA A 82 -2.08 8.07 21.82
C ALA A 82 -1.27 7.06 21.02
N VAL A 83 -0.73 7.46 19.86
CA VAL A 83 0.19 6.65 19.06
C VAL A 83 1.43 6.27 19.88
N GLN A 84 2.12 7.26 20.45
CA GLN A 84 3.33 7.04 21.25
C GLN A 84 3.09 6.03 22.40
N ARG A 85 1.95 6.12 23.08
CA ARG A 85 1.62 5.23 24.21
C ARG A 85 1.17 3.82 23.81
N GLN A 86 0.63 3.63 22.60
CA GLN A 86 -0.14 2.43 22.25
C GLN A 86 0.39 1.65 21.04
N THR A 87 1.44 2.13 20.38
CA THR A 87 2.06 1.38 19.28
C THR A 87 3.58 1.41 19.33
N LEU A 88 4.19 0.24 19.10
CA LEU A 88 5.64 0.06 18.98
C LEU A 88 6.10 0.25 17.53
N TYR A 89 5.27 -0.12 16.56
CA TYR A 89 5.60 -0.10 15.14
C TYR A 89 4.58 0.74 14.39
N CYS A 90 4.96 1.97 14.06
CA CYS A 90 4.13 2.94 13.40
C CYS A 90 4.60 3.16 11.95
N SER A 91 3.66 3.09 11.01
CA SER A 91 3.84 3.51 9.63
C SER A 91 2.85 4.63 9.31
N VAL A 92 3.19 5.52 8.38
CA VAL A 92 2.28 6.59 7.93
C VAL A 92 2.11 6.54 6.42
N ALA A 93 0.90 6.81 5.94
CA ALA A 93 0.58 6.86 4.54
C ALA A 93 0.22 8.29 4.09
N LEU A 94 0.77 8.70 2.96
CA LEU A 94 0.33 9.87 2.21
C LEU A 94 -0.43 9.39 0.98
N ARG A 95 -1.73 9.68 0.93
CA ARG A 95 -2.57 9.37 -0.24
C ARG A 95 -2.59 10.54 -1.21
N VAL A 96 -2.41 10.25 -2.48
CA VAL A 96 -2.57 11.22 -3.56
C VAL A 96 -3.69 10.74 -4.46
N ALA A 97 -4.69 11.59 -4.69
CA ALA A 97 -5.77 11.30 -5.62
C ALA A 97 -5.24 11.09 -7.04
N PRO A 98 -5.99 10.40 -7.93
CA PRO A 98 -5.57 10.20 -9.31
C PRO A 98 -5.13 11.51 -9.98
N PHE A 99 -3.94 11.49 -10.55
CA PHE A 99 -3.32 12.64 -11.19
C PHE A 99 -2.77 12.25 -12.56
N ALA A 100 -3.19 12.98 -13.58
CA ALA A 100 -2.86 12.64 -14.98
C ALA A 100 -1.41 12.99 -15.36
N GLY A 101 -0.75 13.84 -14.58
CA GLY A 101 0.52 14.46 -14.92
C GLY A 101 0.39 15.98 -15.12
N PRO A 102 1.52 16.67 -15.32
CA PRO A 102 2.86 16.13 -15.54
C PRO A 102 3.57 15.69 -14.25
N PHE A 103 4.51 14.75 -14.34
CA PHE A 103 5.29 14.24 -13.18
C PHE A 103 6.70 14.88 -13.16
N ARG A 104 6.78 16.20 -12.97
CA ARG A 104 8.07 16.91 -12.97
C ARG A 104 8.68 16.89 -11.56
N ALA A 105 9.96 17.23 -11.46
CA ALA A 105 10.68 17.19 -10.19
C ALA A 105 10.54 18.46 -9.35
N ASP A 106 10.07 19.53 -9.96
CA ASP A 106 10.15 20.88 -9.42
C ASP A 106 8.86 21.68 -9.64
N ASP A 107 7.80 21.00 -10.08
CA ASP A 107 6.48 21.60 -10.24
C ASP A 107 5.70 21.65 -8.92
N THR A 108 4.56 22.35 -8.96
CA THR A 108 3.71 22.54 -7.79
C THR A 108 3.28 21.20 -7.15
N PRO A 109 2.81 20.18 -7.91
CA PRO A 109 2.51 18.87 -7.34
C PRO A 109 3.70 18.23 -6.61
N ALA A 110 4.87 18.21 -7.22
CA ALA A 110 6.08 17.64 -6.62
C ALA A 110 6.46 18.31 -5.31
N ARG A 111 6.50 19.65 -5.28
CA ARG A 111 6.83 20.42 -4.08
C ARG A 111 5.82 20.16 -2.97
N LEU A 112 4.53 20.17 -3.30
CA LEU A 112 3.47 19.93 -2.33
C LEU A 112 3.56 18.54 -1.69
N ILE A 113 3.77 17.51 -2.51
CA ILE A 113 3.95 16.13 -2.03
C ILE A 113 5.15 16.04 -1.07
N VAL A 114 6.28 16.65 -1.43
CA VAL A 114 7.48 16.69 -0.59
C VAL A 114 7.23 17.44 0.72
N ASP A 115 6.55 18.59 0.68
CA ASP A 115 6.29 19.41 1.85
C ASP A 115 5.34 18.70 2.83
N VAL A 116 4.29 18.05 2.33
CA VAL A 116 3.38 17.26 3.16
C VAL A 116 4.09 16.05 3.76
N ALA A 117 4.93 15.34 3.00
CA ALA A 117 5.72 14.22 3.51
C ALA A 117 6.65 14.65 4.65
N LYS A 118 7.37 15.78 4.49
CA LYS A 118 8.23 16.36 5.54
C LYS A 118 7.42 16.72 6.78
N GLN A 119 6.28 17.37 6.61
CA GLN A 119 5.43 17.77 7.73
C GLN A 119 4.97 16.56 8.53
N LEU A 120 4.48 15.50 7.88
CA LEU A 120 4.06 14.27 8.57
C LEU A 120 5.19 13.64 9.40
N LEU A 121 6.40 13.58 8.85
CA LEU A 121 7.55 13.03 9.55
C LEU A 121 8.00 13.93 10.70
N ASN A 122 8.04 15.25 10.50
CA ASN A 122 8.39 16.21 11.55
C ASN A 122 7.37 16.22 12.68
N ASP A 123 6.08 16.19 12.37
CA ASP A 123 4.99 16.16 13.35
C ASP A 123 5.11 14.89 14.22
N SER A 124 5.35 13.72 13.61
CA SER A 124 5.57 12.48 14.36
C SER A 124 6.82 12.52 15.25
N ALA A 125 7.93 13.03 14.73
CA ALA A 125 9.19 13.13 15.46
C ALA A 125 9.10 14.11 16.64
N ALA A 126 8.40 15.23 16.47
CA ALA A 126 8.17 16.21 17.53
C ALA A 126 7.40 15.62 18.72
N HIS A 127 6.60 14.57 18.50
CA HIS A 127 5.88 13.82 19.54
C HIS A 127 6.60 12.54 19.97
N GLY A 128 7.86 12.35 19.56
CA GLY A 128 8.66 11.17 19.91
C GLY A 128 8.14 9.87 19.29
N VAL A 129 7.35 9.93 18.22
CA VAL A 129 6.89 8.77 17.47
C VAL A 129 7.85 8.52 16.32
N LYS A 130 8.52 7.37 16.33
CA LYS A 130 9.35 6.93 15.20
C LYS A 130 8.47 6.29 14.12
N ILE A 131 8.55 6.82 12.91
CA ILE A 131 7.95 6.21 11.72
C ILE A 131 8.94 5.21 11.11
N GLU A 132 8.58 3.93 11.11
CA GLU A 132 9.39 2.85 10.55
C GLU A 132 9.20 2.71 9.03
N GLU A 133 8.03 3.09 8.52
CA GLU A 133 7.68 3.01 7.10
C GLU A 133 6.81 4.20 6.69
N PHE A 134 7.19 4.83 5.58
CA PHE A 134 6.37 5.83 4.88
C PHE A 134 5.79 5.19 3.62
N GLN A 135 4.47 5.15 3.54
CA GLN A 135 3.74 4.66 2.38
C GLN A 135 3.28 5.82 1.51
N PHE A 136 3.64 5.79 0.23
CA PHE A 136 3.08 6.69 -0.77
C PHE A 136 1.98 5.94 -1.54
N ASP A 137 0.74 6.29 -1.21
CA ASP A 137 -0.46 5.69 -1.78
C ASP A 137 -0.95 6.51 -2.97
N PHE A 138 -0.69 6.02 -4.19
CA PHE A 138 -1.03 6.74 -5.41
C PHE A 138 -1.44 5.78 -6.52
N ASP A 139 -2.71 5.84 -6.92
CA ASP A 139 -3.30 5.06 -8.00
C ASP A 139 -2.86 5.60 -9.38
N CYS A 140 -1.57 5.45 -9.69
CA CYS A 140 -0.98 5.87 -10.95
C CYS A 140 -1.57 5.10 -12.14
N ALA A 141 -1.96 5.80 -13.20
CA ALA A 141 -2.33 5.13 -14.45
C ALA A 141 -1.11 4.36 -15.01
N GLN A 142 -1.32 3.14 -15.53
CA GLN A 142 -0.25 2.28 -16.07
C GLN A 142 0.65 3.02 -17.07
N LYS A 143 0.05 3.79 -18.00
CA LYS A 143 0.78 4.60 -18.99
C LYS A 143 1.77 5.61 -18.39
N ASN A 144 1.58 5.97 -17.12
CA ASN A 144 2.37 6.97 -16.41
C ASN A 144 3.45 6.35 -15.50
N LEU A 145 3.55 5.01 -15.36
CA LEU A 145 4.51 4.37 -14.45
C LEU A 145 5.96 4.80 -14.71
N ARG A 146 6.34 5.01 -15.98
CA ARG A 146 7.67 5.53 -16.32
C ARG A 146 7.92 6.91 -15.71
N ALA A 147 6.95 7.82 -15.83
CA ALA A 147 7.06 9.20 -15.37
C ALA A 147 6.94 9.31 -13.84
N TYR A 148 6.12 8.45 -13.23
CA TYR A 148 5.94 8.35 -11.79
C TYR A 148 7.25 8.11 -11.02
N ARG A 149 8.25 7.47 -11.65
CA ARG A 149 9.60 7.31 -11.09
C ARG A 149 10.24 8.62 -10.63
N THR A 150 9.89 9.75 -11.26
CA THR A 150 10.39 11.07 -10.88
C THR A 150 9.96 11.39 -9.44
N TRP A 151 8.68 11.23 -9.12
CA TRP A 151 8.15 11.48 -7.78
C TRP A 151 8.77 10.56 -6.73
N LEU A 152 8.92 9.27 -7.03
CA LEU A 152 9.58 8.33 -6.11
C LEU A 152 11.04 8.70 -5.85
N SER A 153 11.76 9.18 -6.87
CA SER A 153 13.15 9.57 -6.72
C SER A 153 13.33 10.82 -5.85
N MET A 154 12.35 11.72 -5.86
CA MET A 154 12.34 12.88 -4.97
C MET A 154 11.96 12.53 -3.54
N LEU A 155 10.96 11.67 -3.36
CA LEU A 155 10.46 11.33 -2.03
C LEU A 155 11.42 10.46 -1.23
N ARG A 156 12.12 9.52 -1.88
CA ARG A 156 13.01 8.59 -1.18
C ARG A 156 14.01 9.26 -0.22
N PRO A 157 14.80 10.29 -0.62
CA PRO A 157 15.71 10.96 0.30
C PRO A 157 15.00 11.76 1.40
N ILE A 158 13.75 12.19 1.17
CA ILE A 158 12.96 12.95 2.15
C ILE A 158 12.45 12.07 3.27
N VAL A 159 12.05 10.84 2.95
CA VAL A 159 11.45 9.91 3.92
C VAL A 159 12.48 9.09 4.68
N HIS A 160 13.73 9.06 4.22
CA HIS A 160 14.83 8.40 4.93
C HIS A 160 15.02 9.03 6.32
N PRO A 161 15.20 8.23 7.40
CA PRO A 161 15.53 6.80 7.42
C PRO A 161 14.34 5.82 7.41
N ALA A 162 13.09 6.29 7.35
CA ALA A 162 11.94 5.40 7.25
C ALA A 162 11.99 4.59 5.95
N ARG A 163 11.52 3.34 5.99
CA ARG A 163 11.38 2.52 4.78
C ARG A 163 10.40 3.17 3.82
N PHE A 164 10.80 3.35 2.57
CA PHE A 164 9.92 3.93 1.55
C PHE A 164 9.13 2.84 0.82
N VAL A 165 7.80 2.88 0.92
CA VAL A 165 6.92 1.86 0.34
C VAL A 165 5.86 2.53 -0.54
N ILE A 166 5.46 1.88 -1.63
CA ILE A 166 4.38 2.36 -2.51
C ILE A 166 3.21 1.38 -2.55
N THR A 167 2.00 1.88 -2.77
CA THR A 167 0.89 1.01 -3.16
C THR A 167 0.99 0.64 -4.64
N VAL A 168 0.56 -0.58 -4.97
CA VAL A 168 0.66 -1.15 -6.32
C VAL A 168 -0.65 -1.85 -6.67
N LEU A 169 -1.14 -1.55 -7.87
CA LEU A 169 -2.28 -2.24 -8.45
C LEU A 169 -1.83 -3.50 -9.20
N PRO A 170 -2.60 -4.60 -9.15
CA PRO A 170 -2.27 -5.84 -9.86
C PRO A 170 -2.09 -5.67 -11.36
N ALA A 171 -2.78 -4.70 -11.97
CA ALA A 171 -2.63 -4.36 -13.37
C ALA A 171 -1.19 -3.97 -13.75
N TRP A 172 -0.39 -3.46 -12.81
CA TRP A 172 0.98 -3.03 -13.11
C TRP A 172 1.97 -4.18 -13.24
N LEU A 173 1.64 -5.39 -12.74
CA LEU A 173 2.58 -6.52 -12.64
C LEU A 173 3.21 -6.91 -13.98
N ASP A 174 2.49 -6.71 -15.08
CA ASP A 174 2.93 -7.09 -16.43
C ASP A 174 3.50 -5.89 -17.24
N ASP A 175 3.55 -4.67 -16.66
CA ASP A 175 4.07 -3.49 -17.34
C ASP A 175 5.61 -3.46 -17.33
N ALA A 176 6.22 -3.22 -18.49
CA ALA A 176 7.68 -3.17 -18.63
C ALA A 176 8.36 -2.08 -17.76
N ASN A 177 7.62 -1.03 -17.39
CA ASN A 177 8.11 0.05 -16.53
C ASN A 177 7.93 -0.24 -15.03
N PHE A 178 7.19 -1.28 -14.67
CA PHE A 178 6.86 -1.58 -13.27
C PHE A 178 8.09 -1.98 -12.45
N LEU A 179 8.90 -2.94 -12.93
CA LEU A 179 10.10 -3.35 -12.19
C LEU A 179 11.14 -2.20 -12.05
N PRO A 180 11.41 -1.37 -13.09
CA PRO A 180 12.19 -0.14 -12.92
C PRO A 180 11.61 0.87 -11.92
N LEU A 181 10.29 0.94 -11.78
CA LEU A 181 9.60 1.77 -10.77
C LEU A 181 9.83 1.21 -9.36
N LEU A 182 9.58 -0.09 -9.15
CA LEU A 182 9.72 -0.74 -7.84
C LEU A 182 11.11 -0.56 -7.22
N ARG A 183 12.18 -0.54 -8.04
CA ARG A 183 13.56 -0.33 -7.57
C ARG A 183 13.81 1.06 -6.95
N ARG A 184 12.83 1.97 -7.00
CA ARG A 184 12.86 3.29 -6.35
C ARG A 184 12.25 3.29 -4.95
N ALA A 185 11.66 2.17 -4.51
CA ALA A 185 11.14 1.95 -3.17
C ALA A 185 11.87 0.77 -2.49
N ASP A 186 11.74 0.67 -1.17
CA ASP A 186 12.29 -0.42 -0.35
C ASP A 186 11.31 -1.60 -0.22
N GLY A 187 10.09 -1.43 -0.72
CA GLY A 187 9.06 -2.46 -0.84
C GLY A 187 7.76 -1.88 -1.41
N TYR A 188 6.72 -2.72 -1.50
CA TYR A 188 5.41 -2.29 -1.97
C TYR A 188 4.26 -3.01 -1.27
N VAL A 189 3.07 -2.42 -1.34
CA VAL A 189 1.81 -3.03 -0.89
C VAL A 189 0.98 -3.37 -2.11
N LEU A 190 0.80 -4.65 -2.38
CA LEU A 190 -0.01 -5.15 -3.48
C LEU A 190 -1.50 -5.11 -3.09
N GLN A 191 -2.28 -4.28 -3.79
CA GLN A 191 -3.71 -4.12 -3.57
C GLN A 191 -4.51 -5.17 -4.34
N VAL A 192 -4.70 -6.34 -3.75
CA VAL A 192 -5.44 -7.46 -4.38
C VAL A 192 -6.97 -7.32 -4.31
N HIS A 193 -7.47 -6.17 -3.87
CA HIS A 193 -8.89 -5.86 -3.82
C HIS A 193 -9.24 -4.86 -4.92
N SER A 194 -10.45 -4.99 -5.46
CA SER A 194 -10.97 -4.07 -6.46
C SER A 194 -12.39 -3.69 -6.08
N VAL A 195 -12.72 -2.41 -6.20
CA VAL A 195 -14.11 -1.99 -6.22
C VAL A 195 -14.73 -2.58 -7.48
N PRO A 196 -15.80 -3.39 -7.39
CA PRO A 196 -16.39 -4.03 -8.56
C PRO A 196 -16.92 -2.98 -9.55
N ILE A 197 -16.32 -2.89 -10.74
CA ILE A 197 -16.62 -1.86 -11.74
C ILE A 197 -17.83 -2.26 -12.62
N SER A 198 -18.26 -3.52 -12.61
CA SER A 198 -19.36 -3.99 -13.47
C SER A 198 -20.36 -4.89 -12.73
N ALA A 199 -21.65 -4.71 -13.06
CA ALA A 199 -22.77 -5.49 -12.53
C ALA A 199 -22.89 -6.91 -13.15
N ARG A 200 -22.04 -7.26 -14.13
CA ARG A 200 -22.08 -8.55 -14.83
C ARG A 200 -21.20 -9.57 -14.09
N GLY A 201 -21.65 -9.98 -12.91
CA GLY A 201 -21.01 -11.03 -12.12
C GLY A 201 -21.30 -10.90 -10.64
N SER A 202 -20.91 -11.94 -9.89
CA SER A 202 -20.73 -11.84 -8.44
C SER A 202 -19.75 -10.71 -8.16
N ALA A 203 -20.22 -9.58 -7.63
CA ALA A 203 -19.41 -8.41 -7.31
C ALA A 203 -18.51 -8.70 -6.10
N THR A 204 -17.50 -9.56 -6.26
CA THR A 204 -16.61 -9.95 -5.17
C THR A 204 -15.51 -8.90 -5.01
N LEU A 205 -15.41 -8.29 -3.82
CA LEU A 205 -14.39 -7.28 -3.48
C LEU A 205 -12.94 -7.79 -3.61
N CYS A 206 -12.74 -9.10 -3.47
CA CYS A 206 -11.47 -9.79 -3.65
C CYS A 206 -11.72 -11.19 -4.24
N ASP A 207 -11.27 -11.42 -5.47
CA ASP A 207 -11.23 -12.75 -6.05
C ASP A 207 -9.99 -13.49 -5.52
N LEU A 208 -10.22 -14.55 -4.74
CA LEU A 208 -9.15 -15.30 -4.08
C LEU A 208 -8.23 -16.02 -5.08
N THR A 209 -8.74 -16.42 -6.24
CA THR A 209 -7.94 -17.10 -7.27
C THR A 209 -7.01 -16.08 -7.91
N LEU A 210 -7.54 -14.94 -8.36
CA LEU A 210 -6.74 -13.86 -8.92
C LEU A 210 -5.74 -13.31 -7.90
N ALA A 211 -6.14 -13.15 -6.63
CA ALA A 211 -5.24 -12.72 -5.56
C ALA A 211 -4.04 -13.66 -5.41
N ARG A 212 -4.26 -14.98 -5.42
CA ARG A 212 -3.16 -15.96 -5.35
C ARG A 212 -2.24 -15.88 -6.57
N GLU A 213 -2.78 -15.70 -7.75
CA GLU A 213 -1.98 -15.54 -8.97
C GLU A 213 -1.14 -14.26 -8.94
N TRP A 214 -1.71 -13.14 -8.50
CA TRP A 214 -1.00 -11.87 -8.34
C TRP A 214 0.10 -11.97 -7.28
N ILE A 215 -0.18 -12.62 -6.14
CA ILE A 215 0.82 -12.86 -5.07
C ILE A 215 1.96 -13.74 -5.59
N ALA A 216 1.65 -14.82 -6.32
CA ALA A 216 2.67 -15.69 -6.89
C ALA A 216 3.55 -14.95 -7.92
N ARG A 217 2.95 -14.08 -8.75
CA ARG A 217 3.69 -13.22 -9.67
C ARG A 217 4.56 -12.19 -8.95
N ALA A 218 4.03 -11.52 -7.95
CA ALA A 218 4.76 -10.59 -7.09
C ALA A 218 5.98 -11.26 -6.44
N GLY A 219 5.83 -12.49 -5.93
CA GLY A 219 6.94 -13.26 -5.35
C GLY A 219 8.11 -13.48 -6.31
N LYS A 220 7.85 -13.65 -7.61
CA LYS A 220 8.90 -13.83 -8.63
C LYS A 220 9.76 -12.59 -8.87
N LEU A 221 9.30 -11.41 -8.45
CA LEU A 221 10.02 -10.15 -8.65
C LEU A 221 11.20 -9.96 -7.67
N GLY A 222 11.21 -10.71 -6.56
CA GLY A 222 12.30 -10.65 -5.57
C GLY A 222 12.41 -9.31 -4.81
N ILE A 223 11.35 -8.51 -4.82
CA ILE A 223 11.26 -7.25 -4.06
C ILE A 223 10.30 -7.48 -2.88
N PRO A 224 10.65 -7.07 -1.64
CA PRO A 224 9.76 -7.26 -0.49
C PRO A 224 8.39 -6.61 -0.68
N PHE A 225 7.33 -7.34 -0.35
CA PHE A 225 5.98 -6.81 -0.45
C PHE A 225 5.04 -7.29 0.67
N SER A 226 4.01 -6.50 0.91
CA SER A 226 2.84 -6.87 1.71
C SER A 226 1.62 -6.98 0.80
N VAL A 227 0.58 -7.69 1.26
CA VAL A 227 -0.69 -7.84 0.54
C VAL A 227 -1.77 -7.06 1.28
N ALA A 228 -2.43 -6.11 0.62
CA ALA A 228 -3.55 -5.39 1.20
C ALA A 228 -4.84 -6.20 1.06
N LEU A 229 -5.30 -6.75 2.19
CA LEU A 229 -6.55 -7.49 2.29
C LEU A 229 -7.68 -6.55 2.75
N PRO A 230 -8.86 -6.58 2.08
CA PRO A 230 -9.97 -5.74 2.49
C PRO A 230 -10.61 -6.30 3.76
N THR A 231 -10.65 -5.49 4.81
CA THR A 231 -11.37 -5.77 6.07
C THR A 231 -12.70 -5.01 6.18
N TYR A 232 -12.97 -4.13 5.22
CA TYR A 232 -14.18 -3.32 5.12
C TYR A 232 -15.21 -3.95 4.18
N ARG A 233 -16.48 -3.60 4.36
CA ARG A 233 -17.54 -3.86 3.38
C ARG A 233 -17.70 -2.67 2.45
N CYS A 234 -18.16 -3.00 1.25
CA CYS A 234 -18.41 -2.05 0.18
C CYS A 234 -19.82 -2.34 -0.37
N ALA A 235 -20.62 -1.28 -0.54
CA ALA A 235 -21.87 -1.30 -1.27
C ALA A 235 -21.70 -0.45 -2.52
N ALA A 236 -21.91 -1.03 -3.70
CA ALA A 236 -21.85 -0.33 -4.97
C ALA A 236 -23.27 -0.18 -5.55
N GLY A 237 -23.64 1.04 -5.93
CA GLY A 237 -24.86 1.33 -6.67
C GLY A 237 -24.58 1.44 -8.16
N TYR A 238 -25.43 0.83 -8.99
CA TYR A 238 -25.30 0.83 -10.44
C TYR A 238 -26.57 1.38 -11.09
N ALA A 239 -26.41 2.04 -12.24
CA ALA A 239 -27.51 2.43 -13.10
C ALA A 239 -28.11 1.21 -13.82
N PRO A 240 -29.33 1.30 -14.38
CA PRO A 240 -29.95 0.22 -15.15
C PRO A 240 -29.10 -0.29 -16.33
N ASP A 241 -28.24 0.57 -16.88
CA ASP A 241 -27.29 0.24 -17.96
C ASP A 241 -26.02 -0.49 -17.46
N GLY A 242 -25.90 -0.72 -16.15
CA GLY A 242 -24.77 -1.38 -15.51
C GLY A 242 -23.60 -0.46 -15.16
N LYS A 243 -23.72 0.86 -15.40
CA LYS A 243 -22.67 1.83 -15.04
C LYS A 243 -22.64 2.05 -13.53
N LEU A 244 -21.44 2.04 -12.95
CA LEU A 244 -21.25 2.35 -11.53
C LEU A 244 -21.66 3.81 -11.26
N LEU A 245 -22.59 4.00 -10.33
CA LEU A 245 -23.07 5.31 -9.90
C LEU A 245 -22.33 5.81 -8.66
N SER A 246 -22.26 4.96 -7.62
CA SER A 246 -21.68 5.34 -6.33
C SER A 246 -21.18 4.11 -5.58
N VAL A 247 -20.28 4.33 -4.63
CA VAL A 247 -19.70 3.32 -3.76
C VAL A 247 -19.72 3.85 -2.33
N ALA A 248 -20.32 3.12 -1.42
CA ALA A 248 -20.27 3.36 0.01
C ALA A 248 -19.41 2.30 0.69
N MET A 249 -18.51 2.73 1.57
CA MET A 249 -17.70 1.87 2.42
C MET A 249 -18.19 1.97 3.87
N ASP A 250 -17.86 0.99 4.72
CA ASP A 250 -18.23 0.94 6.15
C ASP A 250 -17.81 2.20 6.92
N SER A 251 -18.64 3.26 6.85
CA SER A 251 -18.67 4.51 7.64
C SER A 251 -19.42 5.64 6.92
N VAL A 252 -19.79 5.47 5.64
CA VAL A 252 -20.56 6.47 4.87
C VAL A 252 -21.96 5.93 4.60
N GLN A 253 -22.99 6.61 5.12
CA GLN A 253 -24.35 6.37 4.62
C GLN A 253 -24.38 6.75 3.12
N PRO A 254 -24.77 5.85 2.22
CA PRO A 254 -24.76 6.15 0.80
C PRO A 254 -25.70 7.33 0.50
N SER A 255 -25.18 8.37 -0.15
CA SER A 255 -26.01 9.41 -0.76
C SER A 255 -26.46 8.90 -2.14
N TRP A 256 -27.74 8.52 -2.24
CA TRP A 256 -28.34 8.09 -3.49
C TRP A 256 -28.93 9.30 -4.23
N PRO A 257 -28.77 9.41 -5.56
CA PRO A 257 -29.56 10.36 -6.35
C PRO A 257 -31.06 10.10 -6.11
N LEU A 258 -31.84 11.16 -5.86
CA LEU A 258 -33.27 11.06 -5.63
C LEU A 258 -33.98 10.36 -6.82
N GLY A 259 -34.80 9.34 -6.53
CA GLY A 259 -35.72 8.72 -7.49
C GLY A 259 -35.41 7.28 -7.94
N ILE A 260 -34.44 6.59 -7.35
CA ILE A 260 -34.04 5.24 -7.79
C ILE A 260 -34.51 4.19 -6.78
N GLY A 261 -35.58 3.46 -7.12
CA GLY A 261 -35.91 2.17 -6.51
C GLY A 261 -35.16 1.02 -7.21
N PHE A 262 -34.92 -0.08 -6.49
CA PHE A 262 -34.32 -1.37 -6.92
C PHE A 262 -32.80 -1.57 -6.75
N PRO A 263 -32.36 -2.84 -6.73
CA PRO A 263 -32.09 -3.63 -5.53
C PRO A 263 -30.68 -3.37 -4.97
N LEU A 264 -30.60 -3.07 -3.67
CA LEU A 264 -29.33 -3.04 -2.93
C LEU A 264 -28.64 -4.41 -2.99
N ARG A 265 -27.47 -4.48 -3.65
CA ARG A 265 -26.57 -5.64 -3.56
C ARG A 265 -25.39 -5.27 -2.66
N SER A 266 -25.40 -5.79 -1.43
CA SER A 266 -24.25 -5.71 -0.53
C SER A 266 -23.31 -6.88 -0.81
N THR A 267 -22.01 -6.62 -0.82
CA THR A 267 -20.99 -7.67 -1.01
C THR A 267 -20.00 -7.67 0.14
N ARG A 268 -19.68 -8.89 0.60
CA ARG A 268 -18.91 -9.15 1.82
C ARG A 268 -17.63 -9.87 1.44
N ALA A 269 -16.48 -9.36 1.86
CA ALA A 269 -15.28 -10.18 1.93
C ALA A 269 -15.47 -11.16 3.11
N THR A 270 -15.78 -12.42 2.80
CA THR A 270 -15.77 -13.48 3.82
C THR A 270 -14.43 -14.22 3.73
N GLY A 271 -13.53 -13.91 4.65
CA GLY A 271 -12.35 -14.74 4.89
C GLY A 271 -12.80 -16.02 5.58
N ALA A 272 -13.06 -17.09 4.81
CA ALA A 272 -13.30 -18.41 5.37
C ALA A 272 -11.98 -18.96 5.93
N GLY A 273 -11.73 -18.72 7.22
CA GLY A 273 -10.69 -19.40 7.97
C GLY A 273 -11.00 -20.89 8.08
N ARG A 274 -10.52 -21.70 7.13
CA ARG A 274 -10.42 -23.15 7.32
C ARG A 274 -9.13 -23.44 8.10
N ARG A 275 -9.34 -23.87 9.33
CA ARG A 275 -8.37 -24.45 10.25
C ARG A 275 -7.74 -25.68 9.56
N TRP A 276 -6.45 -25.63 9.25
CA TRP A 276 -5.69 -26.81 8.85
C TRP A 276 -4.87 -27.28 10.05
N ARG A 277 -5.29 -28.42 10.63
CA ARG A 277 -4.37 -29.32 11.33
C ARG A 277 -3.54 -30.01 10.26
N GLN A 278 -2.22 -30.02 10.39
CA GLN A 278 -1.40 -31.23 10.60
C GLN A 278 -0.16 -30.81 11.38
#